data_AF-A0AAE5C9W2-F1
#
_entry.id   AF-A0AAE5C9W2-F1
#
_cell.length_a   1.000
_cell.length_b   1.000
_cell.length_c   1.000
_cell.angle_alpha   90.00
_cell.angle_beta   90.00
_cell.angle_gamma   90.00
#
_symmetry.space_group_name_H-M   'P 1'
#
loop_
_entity.id
_entity.type
_entity.pdbx_description
1 polymer ?
#
loop_
_entity_poly.entity_id
_entity_poly.type
_entity_poly.pdbx_seq_one_letter_code
_entity_poly.pdbx_strand_id
1 'polypeptide(L)'
;MANLLWKYTWPWAVAATVLVAGFMYWLYWESSSIESGLAVADTAAGELPQIPDTAFVQDPSRFSRQRILLRPVHITDRLGRATLAADMPGLDDYPLILERSLIEEGVTVVGGDNLTVAGQVYALNDSILDVYAQRGLFDRENRERVSGHSTFFLVDSLDFIFPGEETGADTTGS
;
A
#
# COMPACT_ATOMS: atom_id res chain seq x y z
N MET A 1 26.96 52.26 19.36
CA MET A 1 27.29 50.89 19.85
C MET A 1 26.44 49.79 19.15
N ALA A 2 26.01 49.97 17.90
CA ALA A 2 25.16 48.98 17.20
C ALA A 2 25.89 48.10 16.16
N ASN A 3 27.11 48.45 15.75
CA ASN A 3 27.81 47.76 14.65
C ASN A 3 28.69 46.58 15.07
N LEU A 4 28.86 46.31 16.37
CA LEU A 4 29.71 45.20 16.82
C LEU A 4 28.96 43.86 16.91
N LEU A 5 27.65 43.88 17.19
CA LEU A 5 26.82 42.66 17.26
C LEU A 5 26.70 41.97 15.89
N TRP A 6 26.64 42.74 14.79
CA TRP A 6 26.39 42.20 13.45
C TRP A 6 27.59 41.42 12.87
N LYS A 7 28.82 41.77 13.28
CA LYS A 7 30.03 41.07 12.83
C LYS A 7 30.20 39.68 13.44
N TYR A 8 29.64 39.44 14.63
CA TYR A 8 29.79 38.16 15.33
C TYR A 8 28.68 37.16 14.99
N THR A 9 27.49 37.64 14.62
CA THR A 9 26.37 36.79 14.18
C THR A 9 26.54 36.23 12.78
N TRP A 10 27.28 36.92 11.91
CA TRP A 10 27.48 36.51 10.52
C TRP A 10 28.17 35.15 10.34
N PRO A 11 29.31 34.85 11.00
CA PRO A 11 29.91 33.52 10.91
C PRO A 11 29.00 32.42 11.48
N TRP A 12 28.18 32.73 12.49
CA TRP A 12 27.19 31.79 13.02
C TRP A 12 26.08 31.50 12.00
N ALA A 13 25.58 32.52 11.31
CA ALA A 13 24.58 32.33 10.26
C ALA A 13 25.09 31.41 9.15
N VAL A 14 26.33 31.61 8.70
CA VAL A 14 26.97 30.76 7.68
C VAL A 14 27.11 29.32 8.18
N ALA A 15 27.57 29.12 9.42
CA ALA A 15 27.69 27.79 10.01
C ALA A 15 26.34 27.06 10.09
N ALA A 16 25.28 27.75 10.50
CA ALA A 16 23.93 27.20 10.54
C ALA A 16 23.42 26.80 9.14
N THR A 17 23.64 27.65 8.12
CA THR A 17 23.25 27.34 6.75
C THR A 17 23.96 26.11 6.20
N VAL A 18 25.27 25.98 6.43
CA VAL A 18 26.05 24.80 6.00
C VAL A 18 25.54 23.53 6.68
N LEU A 19 25.19 23.61 7.96
CA LEU A 19 24.67 22.48 8.73
C LEU A 19 23.29 22.03 8.20
N VAL A 20 22.39 22.97 7.92
CA VAL A 20 21.08 22.68 7.33
C VAL A 20 21.22 22.10 5.92
N ALA A 21 22.08 22.67 5.07
CA ALA A 21 22.30 22.17 3.72
C ALA A 21 22.90 20.76 3.73
N GLY A 22 23.85 20.49 4.63
CA GLY A 22 24.43 19.17 4.82
C GLY A 22 23.40 18.15 5.33
N PHE A 23 22.54 18.55 6.27
CA PHE A 23 21.46 17.70 6.75
C PHE A 23 20.44 17.38 5.66
N MET A 24 20.06 18.37 4.84
CA MET A 24 19.17 18.17 3.69
C MET A 24 19.80 17.28 2.62
N TYR A 25 21.10 17.42 2.36
CA TYR A 25 21.83 16.53 1.43
C TYR A 25 21.93 15.10 1.97
N TRP A 26 22.17 14.94 3.26
CA TRP A 26 22.17 13.63 3.91
C TRP A 26 20.78 12.99 3.86
N LEU A 27 19.71 13.75 4.14
CA LEU A 27 18.34 13.26 3.96
C LEU A 27 18.03 12.90 2.51
N TYR A 28 18.52 13.66 1.53
CA TYR A 28 18.37 13.33 0.12
C TYR A 28 19.08 12.02 -0.22
N TRP A 29 20.30 11.82 0.27
CA TRP A 29 21.04 10.58 0.08
C TRP A 29 20.31 9.39 0.72
N GLU A 30 19.94 9.51 1.99
CA GLU A 30 19.21 8.48 2.73
C GLU A 30 17.86 8.18 2.08
N SER A 31 17.15 9.22 1.61
CA SER A 31 15.90 9.09 0.87
C SER A 31 16.09 8.49 -0.52
N SER A 32 17.25 8.66 -1.15
CA SER A 32 17.54 8.03 -2.45
C SER A 32 17.95 6.56 -2.31
N SER A 33 18.47 6.17 -1.14
CA SER A 33 18.66 4.75 -0.79
C SER A 33 17.38 4.07 -0.31
N ILE A 34 16.36 4.85 0.09
CA ILE A 34 14.98 4.39 0.09
C ILE A 34 14.51 4.49 -1.35
N GLU A 35 15.01 3.58 -2.18
CA GLU A 35 14.38 3.22 -3.43
C GLU A 35 12.89 3.11 -3.12
N SER A 36 12.06 3.84 -3.84
CA SER A 36 10.60 3.69 -3.77
C SER A 36 10.18 2.35 -4.38
N GLY A 37 10.93 1.28 -4.08
CA GLY A 37 10.41 -0.07 -4.07
C GLY A 37 9.29 -0.04 -3.06
N LEU A 38 8.05 -0.17 -3.52
CA LEU A 38 7.45 -1.49 -3.58
C LEU A 38 7.78 -2.21 -2.26
N ALA A 39 6.77 -2.37 -1.41
CA ALA A 39 6.75 -3.47 -0.47
C ALA A 39 6.74 -4.79 -1.29
N VAL A 40 7.82 -5.06 -2.02
CA VAL A 40 8.19 -6.41 -2.43
C VAL A 40 8.53 -7.06 -1.11
N ALA A 41 7.51 -7.63 -0.49
CA ALA A 41 7.70 -8.81 0.33
C ALA A 41 8.39 -9.83 -0.59
N ASP A 42 9.71 -9.75 -0.64
CA ASP A 42 10.61 -10.59 -1.41
C ASP A 42 10.67 -11.96 -0.73
N THR A 43 9.52 -12.64 -0.66
CA THR A 43 9.35 -14.08 -0.42
C THR A 43 7.87 -14.46 -0.60
N ALA A 44 7.42 -14.70 -1.84
CA ALA A 44 6.40 -15.70 -2.24
C ALA A 44 5.58 -15.37 -3.51
N ALA A 45 5.68 -14.17 -4.10
CA ALA A 45 4.87 -13.83 -5.27
C ALA A 45 5.18 -14.67 -6.54
N GLY A 46 6.38 -15.24 -6.63
CA GLY A 46 6.82 -16.05 -7.77
C GLY A 46 6.24 -17.48 -7.84
N GLU A 47 5.57 -17.97 -6.79
CA GLU A 47 5.12 -19.38 -6.71
C GLU A 47 3.71 -19.53 -6.12
N LEU A 48 2.97 -18.43 -5.98
CA LEU A 48 1.57 -18.46 -5.56
C LEU A 48 0.68 -18.82 -6.75
N PRO A 49 -0.35 -19.68 -6.55
CA PRO A 49 -1.31 -19.97 -7.60
C PRO A 49 -2.05 -18.67 -7.97
N GLN A 50 -1.78 -18.17 -9.18
CA GLN A 50 -2.55 -17.08 -9.76
C GLN A 50 -3.94 -17.59 -10.07
N ILE A 51 -4.95 -16.99 -9.45
CA ILE A 51 -6.33 -17.39 -9.64
C ILE A 51 -6.95 -16.37 -10.60
N PRO A 52 -7.54 -16.82 -11.73
CA PRO A 52 -8.21 -15.90 -12.63
C PRO A 52 -9.38 -15.24 -11.90
N ASP A 53 -9.52 -13.92 -12.06
CA ASP A 53 -10.54 -13.10 -11.37
C ASP A 53 -11.95 -13.69 -11.49
N THR A 54 -12.26 -14.29 -12.63
CA THR A 54 -13.55 -14.94 -12.91
C THR A 54 -13.86 -16.11 -11.99
N ALA A 55 -12.85 -16.86 -11.52
CA ALA A 55 -13.02 -17.95 -10.58
C ALA A 55 -13.18 -17.43 -9.15
N PHE A 56 -12.45 -16.36 -8.81
CA PHE A 56 -12.54 -15.70 -7.51
C PHE A 56 -13.92 -15.09 -7.26
N VAL A 57 -14.45 -14.38 -8.25
CA VAL A 57 -15.74 -13.67 -8.19
C VAL A 57 -16.92 -14.63 -8.01
N GLN A 58 -16.86 -15.81 -8.62
CA GLN A 58 -17.96 -16.80 -8.55
C GLN A 58 -18.09 -17.42 -7.15
N ASP A 59 -16.98 -17.68 -6.46
CA ASP A 59 -17.00 -18.24 -5.12
C ASP A 59 -15.72 -17.87 -4.35
N PRO A 60 -15.65 -16.66 -3.76
CA PRO A 60 -14.51 -16.22 -2.98
C PRO A 60 -14.27 -17.14 -1.76
N SER A 61 -15.34 -17.76 -1.25
CA SER A 61 -15.30 -18.61 -0.06
C SER A 61 -14.53 -19.91 -0.29
N ARG A 62 -14.45 -20.39 -1.53
CA ARG A 62 -13.62 -21.55 -1.91
C ARG A 62 -12.13 -21.33 -1.71
N PHE A 63 -11.69 -20.08 -1.75
CA PHE A 63 -10.29 -19.69 -1.54
C PHE A 63 -10.04 -19.21 -0.11
N SER A 64 -11.01 -19.39 0.79
CA SER A 64 -10.85 -19.10 2.21
C SER A 64 -9.63 -19.84 2.77
N ARG A 65 -8.75 -19.10 3.46
CA ARG A 65 -7.48 -19.59 4.04
C ARG A 65 -6.41 -20.03 3.02
N GLN A 66 -6.61 -19.77 1.73
CA GLN A 66 -5.57 -19.94 0.73
C GLN A 66 -4.91 -18.59 0.46
N ARG A 67 -3.58 -18.58 0.38
CA ARG A 67 -2.84 -17.40 -0.07
C ARG A 67 -2.91 -17.38 -1.59
N ILE A 68 -3.44 -16.30 -2.13
CA ILE A 68 -3.65 -16.12 -3.56
C ILE A 68 -3.13 -14.76 -3.98
N LEU A 69 -2.80 -14.65 -5.27
CA LEU A 69 -2.38 -13.40 -5.90
C LEU A 69 -3.49 -12.93 -6.83
N LEU A 70 -3.96 -11.71 -6.62
CA LEU A 70 -4.98 -11.04 -7.43
C LEU A 70 -4.31 -9.97 -8.29
N ARG A 71 -4.51 -10.03 -9.59
CA ARG A 71 -3.95 -9.09 -10.56
C ARG A 71 -4.80 -9.01 -11.84
N PRO A 72 -5.16 -7.81 -12.31
CA PRO A 72 -5.01 -6.49 -11.69
C PRO A 72 -6.18 -6.15 -10.75
N VAL A 73 -5.91 -5.41 -9.68
CA VAL A 73 -6.94 -4.90 -8.75
C VAL A 73 -6.97 -3.38 -8.78
N HIS A 74 -8.13 -2.80 -9.06
CA HIS A 74 -8.32 -1.36 -9.11
C HIS A 74 -8.82 -0.85 -7.77
N ILE A 75 -8.16 0.12 -7.17
CA ILE A 75 -8.59 0.67 -5.88
C ILE A 75 -9.59 1.80 -6.14
N THR A 76 -10.84 1.61 -5.77
CA THR A 76 -11.89 2.61 -5.96
C THR A 76 -11.80 3.71 -4.92
N ASP A 77 -11.64 3.31 -3.65
CA ASP A 77 -11.75 4.24 -2.53
C ASP A 77 -11.02 3.73 -1.28
N ARG A 78 -10.72 4.63 -0.35
CA ARG A 78 -10.13 4.31 0.95
C ARG A 78 -11.21 4.38 2.04
N LEU A 79 -11.61 3.22 2.55
CA LEU A 79 -12.65 3.08 3.57
C LEU A 79 -12.16 3.39 5.00
N GLY A 80 -10.84 3.51 5.18
CA GLY A 80 -10.22 4.05 6.40
C GLY A 80 -8.71 3.84 6.42
N ARG A 81 -8.12 3.76 7.61
CA ARG A 81 -6.65 3.71 7.74
C ARG A 81 -6.02 2.46 7.14
N ALA A 82 -6.70 1.32 7.23
CA ALA A 82 -6.19 0.01 6.85
C ALA A 82 -7.13 -0.75 5.92
N THR A 83 -8.17 -0.08 5.41
CA THR A 83 -9.20 -0.72 4.60
C THR A 83 -9.41 0.07 3.33
N LEU A 84 -9.42 -0.65 2.21
CA LEU A 84 -9.56 -0.14 0.86
C LEU A 84 -10.76 -0.84 0.21
N ALA A 85 -11.49 -0.10 -0.61
CA ALA A 85 -12.48 -0.66 -1.51
C ALA A 85 -11.80 -0.88 -2.86
N ALA A 86 -11.89 -2.10 -3.37
CA ALA A 86 -11.34 -2.46 -4.66
C ALA A 86 -12.42 -2.93 -5.62
N ASP A 87 -12.30 -2.48 -6.86
CA ASP A 87 -13.06 -2.99 -7.97
C ASP A 87 -12.27 -4.11 -8.67
N MET A 88 -12.94 -5.24 -8.85
CA MET A 88 -12.43 -6.41 -9.55
C MET A 88 -13.44 -6.79 -10.63
N PRO A 89 -13.03 -7.43 -11.74
CA PRO A 89 -13.94 -7.82 -12.82
C PRO A 89 -15.10 -8.71 -12.35
N GLY A 90 -16.26 -8.09 -12.04
CA GLY A 90 -17.46 -8.77 -11.55
C GLY A 90 -17.68 -8.73 -10.03
N LEU A 91 -16.84 -8.01 -9.29
CA LEU A 91 -17.01 -7.77 -7.85
C LEU A 91 -16.60 -6.34 -7.51
N ASP A 92 -17.61 -5.47 -7.44
CA ASP A 92 -17.42 -4.05 -7.15
C ASP A 92 -17.27 -3.83 -5.63
N ASP A 93 -16.50 -2.80 -5.26
CA ASP A 93 -16.38 -2.31 -3.88
C ASP A 93 -15.91 -3.36 -2.84
N TYR A 94 -15.17 -4.37 -3.27
CA TYR A 94 -14.72 -5.45 -2.41
C TYR A 94 -13.73 -4.97 -1.33
N PRO A 95 -13.96 -5.35 -0.05
CA PRO A 95 -13.13 -4.87 1.05
C PRO A 95 -11.77 -5.58 1.10
N LEU A 96 -10.72 -4.81 0.86
CA LEU A 96 -9.33 -5.21 1.11
C LEU A 96 -8.88 -4.63 2.46
N ILE A 97 -8.33 -5.47 3.32
CA ILE A 97 -7.77 -5.07 4.61
C ILE A 97 -6.27 -5.27 4.57
N LEU A 98 -5.52 -4.20 4.81
CA LEU A 98 -4.07 -4.24 4.88
C LEU A 98 -3.63 -4.91 6.18
N GLU A 99 -2.67 -5.82 6.07
CA GLU A 99 -1.99 -6.36 7.23
C GLU A 99 -1.21 -5.26 7.97
N ARG A 100 -1.03 -5.46 9.29
CA ARG A 100 -0.31 -4.53 10.16
C ARG A 100 1.10 -4.20 9.66
N SER A 101 1.81 -5.17 9.08
CA SER A 101 3.13 -5.02 8.45
C SER A 101 3.13 -3.88 7.43
N LEU A 102 2.19 -3.91 6.48
CA LEU A 102 2.08 -2.90 5.42
C LEU A 102 1.75 -1.50 5.96
N ILE A 103 0.95 -1.43 7.02
CA ILE A 103 0.62 -0.16 7.69
C ILE A 103 1.85 0.41 8.41
N GLU A 104 2.62 -0.44 9.09
CA GLU A 104 3.83 -0.06 9.82
C GLU A 104 4.97 0.35 8.87
N GLU A 105 5.04 -0.26 7.68
CA GLU A 105 5.92 0.13 6.58
C GLU A 105 5.54 1.49 5.96
N GLY A 106 4.38 2.05 6.32
CA GLY A 106 3.93 3.35 5.84
C GLY A 106 3.36 3.33 4.42
N VAL A 107 2.98 2.15 3.92
CA VAL A 107 2.39 2.03 2.58
C VAL A 107 1.10 2.83 2.53
N THR A 108 1.04 3.77 1.59
CA THR A 108 -0.14 4.61 1.37
C THR A 108 -0.68 4.34 -0.03
N VAL A 109 -1.88 3.76 -0.08
CA VAL A 109 -2.64 3.51 -1.31
C VAL A 109 -3.71 4.59 -1.47
N VAL A 110 -3.89 5.09 -2.69
CA VAL A 110 -4.88 6.12 -3.03
C VAL A 110 -5.93 5.54 -4.00
N GLY A 111 -7.15 6.06 -3.93
CA GLY A 111 -8.18 5.72 -4.92
C GLY A 111 -7.73 6.11 -6.33
N GLY A 112 -7.89 5.19 -7.28
CA GLY A 112 -7.43 5.28 -8.66
C GLY A 112 -6.19 4.44 -8.97
N ASP A 113 -5.50 3.90 -7.95
CA ASP A 113 -4.31 3.07 -8.15
C ASP A 113 -4.67 1.68 -8.69
N ASN A 114 -3.83 1.15 -9.59
CA ASN A 114 -3.88 -0.24 -10.02
C ASN A 114 -2.78 -1.03 -9.33
N LEU A 115 -3.15 -2.07 -8.59
CA LEU A 115 -2.23 -2.85 -7.78
C LEU A 115 -2.32 -4.34 -8.14
N THR A 116 -1.22 -5.04 -7.91
CA THR A 116 -1.21 -6.48 -7.68
C THR A 116 -1.22 -6.69 -6.18
N VAL A 117 -2.17 -7.48 -5.66
CA VAL A 117 -2.25 -7.75 -4.22
C VAL A 117 -2.12 -9.24 -3.97
N ALA A 118 -1.34 -9.59 -2.95
CA ALA A 118 -1.23 -10.96 -2.46
C ALA A 118 -1.73 -11.00 -1.02
N GLY A 119 -2.42 -12.09 -0.69
CA GLY A 119 -3.11 -12.18 0.57
C GLY A 119 -4.02 -13.39 0.67
N GLN A 120 -4.88 -13.37 1.68
CA GLN A 120 -5.77 -14.48 2.00
C GLN A 120 -7.21 -14.02 2.18
N VAL A 121 -8.14 -14.84 1.69
CA VAL A 121 -9.58 -14.61 1.91
C VAL A 121 -9.97 -15.11 3.30
N TYR A 122 -10.70 -14.28 4.02
CA TYR A 122 -11.31 -14.63 5.28
C TYR A 122 -12.83 -14.42 5.20
N ALA A 123 -13.56 -15.24 5.94
CA ALA A 123 -14.99 -15.02 6.14
C ALA A 123 -15.19 -13.79 7.02
N LEU A 124 -16.03 -12.87 6.55
CA LEU A 124 -16.42 -11.70 7.32
C LEU A 124 -17.62 -12.07 8.18
N ASN A 125 -17.55 -11.75 9.47
CA ASN A 125 -18.68 -11.87 10.37
C ASN A 125 -18.86 -10.57 11.17
N ASP A 126 -20.05 -10.39 11.72
CA ASP A 126 -20.40 -9.17 12.46
C ASP A 126 -19.45 -8.91 13.64
N SER A 127 -18.96 -9.97 14.28
CA SER A 127 -18.00 -9.89 15.38
C SER A 127 -16.64 -9.34 14.93
N ILE A 128 -16.13 -9.76 13.76
CA ILE A 128 -14.87 -9.27 13.18
C ILE A 128 -15.03 -7.83 12.74
N LEU A 129 -16.17 -7.50 12.12
CA LEU A 129 -16.52 -6.13 11.75
C LEU A 129 -16.49 -5.19 12.96
N ASP A 130 -17.11 -5.58 14.07
CA ASP A 130 -17.11 -4.76 15.29
C ASP A 130 -15.70 -4.58 15.86
N VAL A 131 -14.89 -5.64 15.88
CA VAL A 131 -13.49 -5.57 16.34
C VAL A 131 -12.67 -4.65 15.44
N TYR A 132 -12.86 -4.72 14.13
CA TYR A 132 -12.12 -3.91 13.16
C TYR A 132 -12.54 -2.44 13.16
N ALA A 133 -13.84 -2.17 13.33
CA ALA A 133 -14.36 -0.82 13.56
C ALA A 133 -13.83 -0.23 14.88
N GLN A 134 -13.76 -1.02 15.96
CA GLN A 134 -13.22 -0.58 17.25
C GLN A 134 -11.71 -0.29 17.17
N ARG A 135 -10.97 -1.07 16.38
CA ARG A 135 -9.54 -0.84 16.10
C ARG A 135 -9.30 0.33 15.15
N GLY A 136 -10.36 0.89 14.55
CA GLY A 136 -10.26 2.01 13.62
C GLY A 136 -9.58 1.65 12.30
N LEU A 137 -9.74 0.39 11.86
CA LEU A 137 -9.22 -0.08 10.57
C LEU A 137 -9.99 0.54 9.39
N PHE A 138 -11.32 0.69 9.56
CA PHE A 138 -12.21 1.43 8.66
C PHE A 138 -13.05 2.44 9.45
N ASP A 139 -13.57 3.45 8.76
CA ASP A 139 -14.43 4.47 9.35
C ASP A 139 -15.85 3.94 9.56
N ARG A 140 -16.50 4.33 10.66
CA ARG A 140 -17.84 3.81 11.02
C ARG A 140 -18.90 4.08 9.96
N GLU A 141 -18.76 5.16 9.21
CA GLU A 141 -19.64 5.51 8.09
C GLU A 141 -19.52 4.53 6.92
N ASN A 142 -18.36 3.88 6.76
CA ASN A 142 -18.12 2.88 5.72
C ASN A 142 -18.49 1.45 6.17
N ARG A 143 -19.00 1.27 7.39
CA ARG A 143 -19.38 -0.04 7.92
C ARG A 143 -20.39 -0.76 7.03
N GLU A 144 -21.39 -0.04 6.53
CA GLU A 144 -22.44 -0.63 5.69
C GLU A 144 -21.86 -1.22 4.41
N ARG A 145 -20.92 -0.51 3.76
CA ARG A 145 -20.21 -0.97 2.57
C ARG A 145 -19.46 -2.26 2.84
N VAL A 146 -18.69 -2.33 3.92
CA VAL A 146 -17.92 -3.54 4.28
C VAL A 146 -18.85 -4.70 4.68
N SER A 147 -19.93 -4.42 5.42
CA SER A 147 -20.89 -5.45 5.87
C SER A 147 -21.75 -6.06 4.77
N GLY A 148 -21.79 -5.44 3.58
CA GLY A 148 -22.46 -6.00 2.40
C GLY A 148 -21.77 -7.26 1.85
N HIS A 149 -20.52 -7.53 2.26
CA HIS A 149 -19.74 -8.66 1.78
C HIS A 149 -19.66 -9.77 2.83
N SER A 150 -19.75 -11.02 2.38
CA SER A 150 -19.61 -12.22 3.23
C SER A 150 -18.14 -12.60 3.49
N THR A 151 -17.21 -12.03 2.74
CA THR A 151 -15.77 -12.28 2.82
C THR A 151 -15.00 -10.98 2.69
N PHE A 152 -13.76 -10.98 3.18
CA PHE A 152 -12.79 -9.91 2.97
C PHE A 152 -11.43 -10.50 2.61
N PHE A 153 -10.58 -9.69 1.99
CA PHE A 153 -9.23 -10.09 1.64
C PHE A 153 -8.22 -9.41 2.54
N LEU A 154 -7.44 -10.19 3.27
CA LEU A 154 -6.33 -9.70 4.07
C LEU A 154 -5.08 -9.65 3.18
N VAL A 155 -4.68 -8.44 2.81
CA VAL A 155 -3.50 -8.16 1.98
C VAL A 155 -2.27 -8.22 2.86
N ASP A 156 -1.34 -9.11 2.53
CA ASP A 156 -0.03 -9.23 3.20
C ASP A 156 1.10 -8.62 2.35
N SER A 157 0.88 -8.43 1.06
CA SER A 157 1.84 -7.87 0.11
C SER A 157 1.11 -7.16 -1.02
N LEU A 158 1.65 -6.02 -1.46
CA LEU A 158 1.10 -5.22 -2.55
C LEU A 158 2.23 -4.71 -3.46
N ASP A 159 1.92 -4.64 -4.74
CA ASP A 159 2.84 -4.23 -5.80
C ASP A 159 2.10 -3.26 -6.74
N PHE A 160 2.68 -2.09 -6.99
CA PHE A 160 2.04 -1.02 -7.76
C PHE A 160 2.25 -1.27 -9.25
N ILE A 161 1.16 -1.34 -10.02
CA ILE A 161 1.23 -1.50 -11.47
C ILE A 161 1.33 -0.10 -12.10
N PHE A 162 2.55 0.33 -12.39
CA PHE A 162 2.76 1.59 -13.10
C PHE A 162 2.48 1.40 -14.60
N PRO A 163 1.57 2.18 -15.20
CA PRO A 163 1.40 2.21 -16.64
C PRO A 163 2.63 2.89 -17.26
N GLY A 164 3.66 2.10 -17.58
CA GLY A 164 4.90 2.63 -18.15
C GLY A 164 6.09 1.68 -18.18
N GLU A 165 6.11 0.61 -17.39
CA GLU A 165 7.14 -0.42 -17.52
C GLU A 165 6.68 -1.51 -18.48
N GLU A 166 6.76 -1.20 -19.78
CA GLU A 166 7.10 -2.25 -20.73
C GLU A 166 8.46 -2.79 -20.30
N THR A 167 8.44 -3.91 -19.57
CA THR A 167 9.62 -4.75 -19.35
C THR A 167 10.07 -5.26 -20.71
N GLY A 168 10.84 -4.43 -21.43
CA GLY A 168 11.68 -4.85 -22.53
C GLY A 168 12.83 -5.69 -21.98
N ALA A 169 12.53 -6.87 -21.47
CA ALA A 169 13.48 -7.96 -21.36
C ALA A 169 13.46 -8.69 -22.71
N ASP A 170 14.32 -8.37 -23.68
CA ASP A 170 15.76 -8.60 -23.83
C ASP A 170 16.03 -9.74 -24.84
N THR A 171 17.00 -9.48 -25.72
CA THR A 171 17.76 -10.39 -26.58
C THR A 171 17.14 -11.10 -27.80
N THR A 172 17.67 -10.70 -28.97
CA THR A 172 18.35 -11.53 -29.99
C THR A 172 17.64 -12.73 -30.64
N GLY A 173 17.37 -12.60 -31.94
CA GLY A 173 17.19 -13.76 -32.83
C GLY A 173 16.72 -13.45 -34.25
N SER A 174 17.58 -12.90 -35.11
CA SER A 174 18.12 -13.59 -36.30
C SER A 174 18.90 -12.66 -37.22
#